data_AF-A0AAJ0N5D1-F1
#
_entry.id   AF-A0AAJ0N5D1-F1
#
_cell.length_a   1.000
_cell.length_b   1.000
_cell.length_c   1.000
_cell.angle_alpha   90.00
_cell.angle_beta   90.00
_cell.angle_gamma   90.00
#
_symmetry.space_group_name_H-M   'P 1'
#
loop_
_entity.id
_entity.type
_entity.pdbx_description
1 polymer ?
#
loop_
_entity_poly.entity_id
_entity_poly.type
_entity_poly.pdbx_seq_one_letter_code
_entity_poly.pdbx_strand_id
1 'polypeptide(L)' 'LAGGYSNKEIARTLFLAEGTVKNYVSTILEKLGTRDRTRAVLKAITLRVI' A
#
# COMPACT_ATOMS: atom_id res chain seq x y z
N LEU A 1 -8.74 -11.16 3.46
CA LEU A 1 -7.31 -11.51 3.36
C LEU A 1 -6.55 -10.29 2.85
N ALA A 2 -6.00 -9.45 3.73
CA ALA A 2 -4.95 -8.51 3.32
C ALA A 2 -3.67 -9.34 3.19
N GLY A 3 -3.39 -9.88 2.01
CA GLY A 3 -2.54 -11.06 1.80
C GLY A 3 -1.05 -10.95 2.15
N GLY A 4 -0.63 -10.06 3.06
CA GLY A 4 0.74 -10.02 3.59
C GLY A 4 1.83 -9.74 2.56
N TYR A 5 1.47 -9.45 1.30
CA TYR A 5 2.43 -9.25 0.24
C TYR A 5 3.35 -8.06 0.58
N SER A 6 4.62 -8.37 0.69
CA SER A 6 5.68 -7.38 0.82
C SER A 6 5.71 -6.49 -0.43
N ASN A 7 6.22 -5.26 -0.27
CA ASN A 7 6.40 -4.35 -1.42
C ASN A 7 7.24 -4.99 -2.53
N LYS A 8 8.11 -5.95 -2.17
CA LYS A 8 8.93 -6.74 -3.08
C LYS A 8 8.12 -7.75 -3.90
N GLU A 9 7.11 -8.38 -3.31
CA GLU A 9 6.20 -9.28 -4.03
C GLU A 9 5.31 -8.49 -4.98
N ILE A 10 4.75 -7.36 -4.53
CA ILE A 10 3.97 -6.46 -5.36
C ILE A 10 4.81 -5.94 -6.54
N ALA A 11 6.06 -5.57 -6.27
CA ALA A 11 7.02 -5.13 -7.28
C ALA A 11 7.28 -6.22 -8.33
N ARG A 12 7.44 -7.49 -7.91
CA ARG A 12 7.58 -8.61 -8.84
C ARG A 12 6.34 -8.85 -9.67
N THR A 13 5.16 -8.86 -9.06
CA THR A 13 3.89 -9.11 -9.77
C THR A 13 3.59 -8.02 -10.80
N LEU A 14 3.93 -6.77 -10.49
CA LEU A 14 3.67 -5.63 -11.36
C LEU A 14 4.87 -5.27 -12.26
N PHE A 15 5.97 -6.04 -12.21
CA PHE A 15 7.24 -5.75 -12.91
C PHE A 15 7.76 -4.32 -12.64
N LEU A 16 7.56 -3.84 -11.42
CA LEU A 16 7.98 -2.52 -10.95
C LEU A 16 9.20 -2.61 -10.04
N ALA A 17 9.93 -1.50 -9.89
CA ALA A 17 10.91 -1.38 -8.84
C ALA A 17 10.23 -1.28 -7.47
N GLU A 18 10.83 -1.86 -6.43
CA GLU A 18 10.30 -1.78 -5.06
C GLU A 18 10.15 -0.32 -4.58
N GLY A 19 11.08 0.57 -4.99
CA GLY A 19 10.98 2.00 -4.74
C GLY A 19 9.74 2.64 -5.37
N THR A 20 9.36 2.21 -6.57
CA THR A 20 8.15 2.67 -7.25
C THR A 20 6.89 2.22 -6.52
N VAL A 21 6.86 0.97 -6.03
CA VAL A 21 5.77 0.48 -5.18
C VAL A 21 5.68 1.25 -3.87
N LYS A 22 6.81 1.55 -3.22
CA LYS A 22 6.86 2.40 -2.02
C LYS A 22 6.28 3.79 -2.29
N ASN A 23 6.61 4.41 -3.43
CA ASN A 23 6.05 5.69 -3.82
C ASN A 23 4.54 5.62 -4.03
N TYR A 24 4.04 4.61 -4.76
CA TYR A 24 2.60 4.44 -4.94
C TYR A 24 1.86 4.26 -3.62
N VAL A 25 2.40 3.42 -2.74
CA VAL A 25 1.86 3.27 -1.38
C VAL A 25 1.85 4.63 -0.70
N SER A 26 2.98 5.35 -0.63
CA SER A 26 3.06 6.67 0.00
C SER A 26 2.07 7.68 -0.56
N THR A 27 1.88 7.74 -1.88
CA THR A 27 0.88 8.62 -2.51
C THR A 27 -0.55 8.20 -2.16
N ILE A 28 -0.84 6.90 -2.08
CA ILE A 28 -2.14 6.40 -1.63
C ILE A 28 -2.36 6.76 -0.15
N LEU A 29 -1.34 6.59 0.69
CA LEU A 29 -1.35 6.96 2.11
C LEU A 29 -1.66 8.46 2.28
N GLU A 30 -1.00 9.31 1.49
CA GLU A 30 -1.23 10.76 1.46
C GLU A 30 -2.66 11.10 1.01
N LYS A 31 -3.15 10.47 -0.06
CA LYS A 31 -4.54 10.64 -0.53
C LYS A 31 -5.57 10.19 0.52
N LEU A 32 -5.23 9.21 1.35
CA LEU A 32 -6.05 8.75 2.48
C LEU A 32 -5.89 9.62 3.75
N GLY A 33 -5.00 10.61 3.72
CA GLY A 33 -4.72 11.53 4.83
C GLY A 33 -4.00 10.85 6.01
N THR A 34 -3.25 9.77 5.75
CA THR A 34 -2.60 8.96 6.79
C THR A 34 -1.10 8.89 6.53
N ARG A 35 -0.27 9.19 7.54
CA ARG A 35 1.21 9.11 7.44
C ARG A 35 1.79 7.74 7.83
N ASP A 36 0.97 6.85 8.37
CA ASP A 36 1.41 5.59 8.93
C ASP A 36 0.80 4.42 8.15
N ARG A 37 1.66 3.52 7.68
CA ARG A 37 1.27 2.32 6.92
C ARG A 37 0.23 1.49 7.68
N THR A 38 0.36 1.39 9.00
CA THR A 38 -0.58 0.66 9.87
C THR A 38 -1.95 1.33 9.87
N ARG A 39 -1.96 2.66 10.03
CA ARG A 39 -3.20 3.45 10.04
C ARG A 39 -3.89 3.45 8.68
N ALA A 40 -3.14 3.35 7.60
CA ALA A 40 -3.72 3.29 6.27
C ALA A 40 -4.26 1.94 5.88
N VAL A 41 -3.63 0.84 6.30
CA VAL A 41 -4.22 -0.49 6.16
C VAL A 41 -5.54 -0.53 6.92
N LEU A 42 -5.56 -0.04 8.16
CA LEU A 42 -6.79 0.12 8.93
C LEU A 42 -7.82 0.98 8.20
N LYS A 43 -7.41 2.14 7.66
CA LYS A 43 -8.31 3.05 6.94
C LYS A 43 -8.84 2.45 5.64
N ALA A 44 -8.02 1.71 4.88
CA ALA A 44 -8.42 1.05 3.64
C ALA A 44 -9.40 -0.10 3.89
N ILE A 45 -9.23 -0.83 4.99
CA ILE A 45 -10.20 -1.81 5.49
C ILE A 45 -11.51 -1.11 5.89
N THR A 46 -11.43 0.00 6.64
CA THR A 46 -12.62 0.78 7.04
C THR A 46 -13.37 1.35 5.82
N LEU A 47 -12.63 1.77 4.78
CA LEU A 47 -13.19 2.33 3.55
C LEU A 47 -13.61 1.26 2.53
N ARG A 48 -13.43 -0.04 2.82
CA ARG A 48 -13.73 -1.18 1.93
C ARG A 48 -13.09 -1.06 0.53
N VAL A 49 -11.90 -0.48 0.46
CA VAL A 49 -11.17 -0.30 -0.82
C VAL A 49 -10.30 -1.52 -1.14
N ILE A 50 -10.14 -2.44 -0.17
CA ILE A 50 -9.44 -3.73 -0.25
C ILE A 50 -10.15 -4.79 0.59
#